data_AF-A0A9E5NA37-F1
#
_entry.id   AF-A0A9E5NA37-F1
#
_cell.length_a   1.000
_cell.length_b   1.000
_cell.length_c   1.000
_cell.angle_alpha   90.00
_cell.angle_beta   90.00
_cell.angle_gamma   90.00
#
_symmetry.space_group_name_H-M   'P 1'
#
loop_
_entity.id
_entity.type
_entity.pdbx_description
1 polymer ?
#
loop_
_entity_poly.entity_id
_entity_poly.type
_entity_poly.pdbx_seq_one_letter_code
_entity_poly.pdbx_strand_id
1 'polypeptide(L)'
;MSLHRYQKSPSRYATVVLLAVIVVCSGLGISQSPAWAARISESESGTVALKPYMPFDEPKPKIPKEILSDARLDQKVKVFVKSKNFKQLFAELSEKTGVKLGTTREISGERAIIYFHKRPLRDVMTEISGLYGYHWLVKGKKGEYRY
;
A
#
# COMPACT_ATOMS: atom_id res chain seq x y z
N MET A 1 -54.57 65.31 -62.61
CA MET A 1 -54.96 66.31 -61.60
C MET A 1 -55.26 65.62 -60.29
N SER A 2 -54.95 66.30 -59.18
CA SER A 2 -55.27 65.99 -57.77
C SER A 2 -54.41 64.96 -57.02
N LEU A 3 -53.55 65.56 -56.20
CA LEU A 3 -53.02 65.10 -54.92
C LEU A 3 -54.12 64.53 -54.01
N HIS A 4 -53.79 63.51 -53.22
CA HIS A 4 -54.06 63.53 -51.78
C HIS A 4 -52.93 62.85 -51.01
N ARG A 5 -52.38 63.61 -50.05
CA ARG A 5 -51.45 63.17 -49.02
C ARG A 5 -52.17 62.21 -48.06
N TYR A 6 -51.46 61.22 -47.52
CA TYR A 6 -51.38 61.09 -46.06
C TYR A 6 -50.16 60.27 -45.57
N GLN A 7 -49.63 60.79 -44.47
CA GLN A 7 -48.55 60.44 -43.53
C GLN A 7 -47.93 59.02 -43.54
N LYS A 8 -46.59 58.86 -43.54
CA LYS A 8 -45.59 59.10 -42.44
C LYS A 8 -45.74 58.03 -41.34
N SER A 9 -44.76 57.20 -40.95
CA SER A 9 -43.31 57.15 -41.17
C SER A 9 -42.81 55.70 -41.02
N PRO A 10 -41.71 55.33 -41.70
CA PRO A 10 -41.00 54.07 -41.56
C PRO A 10 -39.87 54.13 -40.50
N SER A 11 -39.37 52.96 -40.10
CA SER A 11 -38.03 52.72 -39.55
C SER A 11 -37.84 51.18 -39.59
N ARG A 12 -36.94 50.49 -40.32
CA ARG A 12 -35.60 50.76 -40.88
C ARG A 12 -34.74 51.43 -39.80
N TYR A 13 -33.74 50.81 -39.19
CA TYR A 13 -32.52 50.19 -39.72
C TYR A 13 -32.01 49.25 -38.61
N ALA A 14 -31.38 48.10 -38.86
CA ALA A 14 -30.07 47.99 -39.49
C ALA A 14 -29.85 46.51 -39.89
N THR A 15 -29.59 46.23 -41.18
CA THR A 15 -28.23 45.98 -41.70
C THR A 15 -27.84 44.53 -41.42
N VAL A 16 -28.04 43.58 -42.34
CA VAL A 16 -27.20 43.26 -43.51
C VAL A 16 -25.75 42.92 -43.10
N VAL A 17 -25.17 41.95 -43.81
CA VAL A 17 -23.74 41.54 -43.86
C VAL A 17 -23.49 40.26 -43.03
N LEU A 18 -23.52 39.07 -43.63
CA LEU A 18 -22.47 38.41 -44.44
C LEU A 18 -21.22 38.04 -43.62
N LEU A 19 -20.72 36.83 -43.85
CA LEU A 19 -19.34 36.33 -43.62
C LEU A 19 -18.98 35.70 -42.26
N ALA A 20 -18.92 34.37 -42.31
CA ALA A 20 -17.71 33.57 -42.06
C ALA A 20 -16.75 34.06 -40.97
N VAL A 21 -16.77 33.38 -39.82
CA VAL A 21 -15.59 33.21 -38.96
C VAL A 21 -15.59 31.79 -38.40
N ILE A 22 -14.97 30.86 -39.13
CA ILE A 22 -14.28 29.73 -38.52
C ILE A 22 -13.00 30.34 -37.93
N VAL A 23 -12.98 30.57 -36.62
CA VAL A 23 -11.74 30.80 -35.86
C VAL A 23 -11.62 29.73 -34.80
N VAL A 24 -10.77 28.79 -35.17
CA VAL A 24 -9.89 27.95 -34.36
C VAL A 24 -9.62 28.54 -32.96
N CYS A 25 -10.17 27.89 -31.94
CA CYS A 25 -9.54 27.78 -30.62
C CYS A 25 -9.24 26.31 -30.35
N SER A 26 -8.15 25.83 -30.95
CA SER A 26 -7.41 24.70 -30.40
C SER A 26 -6.89 25.12 -29.02
N GLY A 27 -7.45 24.52 -27.97
CA GLY A 27 -7.09 24.84 -26.60
C GLY A 27 -7.65 23.83 -25.61
N LEU A 28 -7.15 22.59 -25.69
CA LEU A 28 -6.95 21.67 -24.56
C LEU A 28 -8.07 21.61 -23.50
N GLY A 29 -9.01 20.68 -23.71
CA GLY A 29 -9.92 20.21 -22.67
C GLY A 29 -10.25 18.74 -22.91
N ILE A 30 -9.26 17.86 -22.72
CA ILE A 30 -9.46 16.42 -22.72
C ILE A 30 -10.46 16.09 -21.62
N SER A 31 -11.71 15.92 -22.03
CA SER A 31 -12.77 15.23 -21.30
C SER A 31 -12.36 13.76 -21.19
N GLN A 32 -11.58 13.42 -20.19
CA GLN A 32 -11.45 12.06 -19.69
C GLN A 32 -11.69 12.07 -18.20
N SER A 33 -12.96 11.90 -17.81
CA SER A 33 -13.26 11.32 -16.51
C SER A 33 -12.70 9.90 -16.53
N PRO A 34 -11.70 9.57 -15.69
CA PRO A 34 -11.07 8.28 -15.78
C PRO A 34 -12.01 7.20 -15.21
N ALA A 35 -12.08 6.05 -15.90
CA ALA A 35 -12.98 4.93 -15.61
C ALA A 35 -12.76 4.25 -14.23
N TRP A 36 -11.89 4.78 -13.36
CA TRP A 36 -11.73 4.32 -11.98
C TRP A 36 -12.64 5.06 -10.98
N ALA A 37 -13.30 6.15 -11.39
CA ALA A 37 -14.09 7.01 -10.49
C ALA A 37 -15.49 6.47 -10.11
N ALA A 38 -15.89 5.30 -10.60
CA ALA A 38 -17.25 4.76 -10.39
C ALA A 38 -17.36 3.65 -9.33
N ARG A 39 -16.34 3.40 -8.50
CA ARG A 39 -16.40 2.33 -7.47
C ARG A 39 -15.97 2.79 -6.08
N ILE A 40 -16.54 3.89 -5.60
CA ILE A 40 -16.59 4.19 -4.17
C ILE A 40 -18.04 4.51 -3.82
N SER A 41 -18.86 3.45 -3.76
CA SER A 41 -20.05 3.44 -2.94
C SER A 41 -19.70 2.61 -1.72
N GLU A 42 -19.23 3.27 -0.67
CA GLU A 42 -19.31 2.68 0.66
C GLU A 42 -19.59 3.80 1.66
N SER A 43 -20.74 3.63 2.28
CA SER A 43 -21.51 4.58 3.06
C SER A 43 -20.90 4.89 4.41
N GLU A 44 -21.25 6.08 4.89
CA GLU A 44 -21.03 6.60 6.24
C GLU A 44 -21.53 5.65 7.35
N SER A 45 -20.65 5.30 8.28
CA SER A 45 -20.99 5.09 9.69
C SER A 45 -19.72 5.23 10.52
N GLY A 46 -19.67 6.24 11.39
CA GLY A 46 -18.49 6.57 12.16
C GLY A 46 -18.07 5.47 13.12
N THR A 47 -16.85 4.95 12.96
CA THR A 47 -15.88 4.54 14.00
C THR A 47 -14.55 4.32 13.28
N VAL A 48 -13.51 5.08 13.65
CA VAL A 48 -12.14 5.13 13.11
C VAL A 48 -11.70 3.90 12.29
N ALA A 49 -11.83 3.95 10.96
CA ALA A 49 -11.28 2.92 10.07
C ALA A 49 -9.78 3.16 9.91
N LEU A 50 -8.97 2.50 10.72
CA LEU A 50 -7.54 2.36 10.46
C LEU A 50 -7.37 1.74 9.06
N LYS A 51 -6.85 2.50 8.10
CA LYS A 51 -6.35 1.93 6.85
C LYS A 51 -5.19 0.99 7.21
N PRO A 52 -5.23 -0.30 6.78
CA PRO A 52 -4.13 -1.22 7.04
C PRO A 52 -2.83 -0.65 6.50
N TYR A 53 -1.80 -0.61 7.34
CA TYR A 53 -0.42 -0.42 6.87
C TYR A 53 -0.10 -1.56 5.89
N MET A 54 0.19 -1.23 4.63
CA MET A 54 0.56 -2.18 3.57
C MET A 54 2.05 -2.00 3.21
N PRO A 55 2.99 -2.58 3.97
CA PRO A 55 4.43 -2.52 3.64
C PRO A 55 4.85 -3.52 2.55
N PHE A 56 3.90 -4.18 1.88
CA PHE A 56 4.10 -5.41 1.12
C PHE A 56 3.75 -5.32 -0.37
N ASP A 57 3.87 -4.15 -0.99
CA ASP A 57 3.82 -4.06 -2.46
C ASP A 57 5.09 -4.63 -3.14
N GLU A 58 6.11 -5.00 -2.33
CA GLU A 58 7.25 -5.81 -2.74
C GLU A 58 6.99 -7.32 -2.52
N PRO A 59 7.55 -8.22 -3.34
CA PRO A 59 7.40 -9.65 -3.12
C PRO A 59 7.92 -10.01 -1.72
N LYS A 60 7.06 -10.67 -0.92
CA LYS A 60 7.41 -11.17 0.42
C LYS A 60 8.84 -11.72 0.43
N PRO A 61 9.67 -11.39 1.43
CA PRO A 61 11.06 -11.81 1.47
C PRO A 61 11.14 -13.33 1.24
N LYS A 62 11.98 -13.75 0.28
CA LYS A 62 12.09 -15.16 -0.10
C LYS A 62 12.51 -15.98 1.12
N ILE A 63 11.60 -16.77 1.63
CA ILE A 63 11.85 -17.66 2.75
C ILE A 63 12.66 -18.87 2.24
N PRO A 64 13.81 -19.19 2.85
CA PRO A 64 14.54 -20.42 2.55
C PRO A 64 13.66 -21.68 2.65
N LYS A 65 13.82 -22.64 1.73
CA LYS A 65 13.03 -23.88 1.70
C LYS A 65 13.22 -24.71 2.97
N GLU A 66 14.36 -24.56 3.62
CA GLU A 66 14.74 -25.22 4.87
C GLU A 66 13.89 -24.71 6.04
N ILE A 67 13.52 -23.43 6.06
CA ILE A 67 12.55 -22.89 7.02
C ILE A 67 11.17 -23.50 6.76
N LEU A 68 10.81 -23.68 5.48
CA LEU A 68 9.52 -24.26 5.13
C LEU A 68 9.40 -25.77 5.47
N SER A 69 10.52 -26.47 5.60
CA SER A 69 10.55 -27.92 5.83
C SER A 69 10.92 -28.29 7.27
N ASP A 70 11.32 -27.35 8.12
CA ASP A 70 11.63 -27.60 9.53
C ASP A 70 10.36 -27.56 10.40
N ALA A 71 9.90 -28.74 10.80
CA ALA A 71 8.71 -28.91 11.65
C ALA A 71 8.88 -28.29 13.06
N ARG A 72 10.12 -28.05 13.53
CA ARG A 72 10.36 -27.41 14.83
C ARG A 72 9.85 -25.98 14.85
N LEU A 73 9.76 -25.32 13.69
CA LEU A 73 9.27 -23.95 13.55
C LEU A 73 7.75 -23.83 13.64
N ASP A 74 7.00 -24.94 13.67
CA ASP A 74 5.54 -24.93 13.76
C ASP A 74 5.05 -24.76 15.21
N GLN A 75 5.98 -24.80 16.18
CA GLN A 75 5.70 -24.53 17.58
C GLN A 75 5.13 -23.13 17.77
N LYS A 76 4.00 -23.03 18.49
CA LYS A 76 3.34 -21.76 18.76
C LYS A 76 4.06 -21.02 19.88
N VAL A 77 4.52 -19.81 19.58
CA VAL A 77 5.18 -18.91 20.54
C VAL A 77 4.28 -17.74 20.89
N LYS A 78 4.44 -17.26 22.12
CA LYS A 78 3.91 -15.97 22.58
C LYS A 78 5.08 -15.03 22.82
N VAL A 79 5.10 -13.92 22.11
CA VAL A 79 6.16 -12.92 22.18
C VAL A 79 5.50 -11.59 22.55
N PHE A 80 5.94 -11.00 23.64
CA PHE A 80 5.56 -9.64 24.00
C PHE A 80 6.80 -8.90 24.42
N VAL A 81 7.23 -7.98 23.57
CA VAL A 81 8.52 -7.33 23.71
C VAL A 81 8.32 -5.85 23.50
N LYS A 82 8.52 -5.09 24.59
CA LYS A 82 8.60 -3.63 24.55
C LYS A 82 10.07 -3.25 24.49
N SER A 83 10.57 -3.04 23.28
CA SER A 83 11.93 -2.55 23.00
C SER A 83 13.02 -3.48 23.56
N LYS A 84 13.34 -4.56 22.82
CA LYS A 84 14.46 -5.47 23.14
C LYS A 84 15.33 -5.65 21.91
N ASN A 85 16.64 -5.81 22.10
CA ASN A 85 17.50 -6.03 20.95
C ASN A 85 17.29 -7.42 20.34
N PHE A 86 17.58 -7.58 19.04
CA PHE A 86 17.38 -8.84 18.35
C PHE A 86 18.20 -9.99 18.94
N LYS A 87 19.42 -9.71 19.41
CA LYS A 87 20.26 -10.73 20.06
C LYS A 87 19.56 -11.36 21.28
N GLN A 88 19.01 -10.53 22.16
CA GLN A 88 18.28 -10.98 23.35
C GLN A 88 16.96 -11.65 22.98
N LEU A 89 16.22 -11.09 22.03
CA LEU A 89 14.97 -11.66 21.54
C LEU A 89 15.16 -13.08 20.99
N PHE A 90 16.15 -13.27 20.12
CA PHE A 90 16.40 -14.57 19.49
C PHE A 90 17.01 -15.58 20.47
N ALA A 91 17.80 -15.13 21.45
CA ALA A 91 18.24 -15.99 22.55
C ALA A 91 17.04 -16.54 23.35
N GLU A 92 16.09 -15.69 23.73
CA GLU A 92 14.89 -16.10 24.47
C GLU A 92 13.97 -17.01 23.66
N LEU A 93 13.81 -16.73 22.36
CA LEU A 93 13.05 -17.60 21.47
C LEU A 93 13.74 -18.96 21.30
N SER A 94 15.08 -18.96 21.24
CA SER A 94 15.84 -20.20 21.13
C SER A 94 15.71 -21.06 22.37
N GLU A 95 15.78 -20.44 23.56
CA GLU A 95 15.59 -21.13 24.83
C GLU A 95 14.19 -21.74 24.94
N LYS A 96 13.14 -21.03 24.50
CA LYS A 96 11.76 -21.49 24.58
C LYS A 96 11.40 -22.61 23.60
N THR A 97 12.04 -22.64 22.43
CA THR A 97 11.66 -23.56 21.33
C THR A 97 12.68 -24.65 21.07
N GLY A 98 13.90 -24.51 21.59
CA GLY A 98 15.04 -25.37 21.26
C GLY A 98 15.60 -25.15 19.85
N VAL A 99 15.02 -24.24 19.06
CA VAL A 99 15.50 -23.85 17.74
C VAL A 99 16.62 -22.83 17.90
N LYS A 100 17.78 -23.05 17.25
CA LYS A 100 18.91 -22.13 17.35
C LYS A 100 18.71 -20.94 16.42
N LEU A 101 18.35 -19.79 17.00
CA LEU A 101 18.22 -18.50 16.31
C LEU A 101 19.37 -17.58 16.70
N GLY A 102 19.90 -16.83 15.74
CA GLY A 102 20.98 -15.88 15.96
C GLY A 102 20.84 -14.60 15.13
N THR A 103 21.73 -13.65 15.41
CA THR A 103 21.86 -12.39 14.65
C THR A 103 23.29 -12.26 14.13
N THR A 104 23.46 -11.62 12.99
CA THR A 104 24.79 -11.10 12.62
C THR A 104 25.18 -9.93 13.52
N ARG A 105 26.45 -9.50 13.47
CA ARG A 105 26.95 -8.45 14.36
C ARG A 105 26.23 -7.12 14.10
N GLU A 106 25.94 -6.85 12.84
CA GLU A 106 25.39 -5.59 12.32
C GLU A 106 24.01 -5.29 12.91
N ILE A 107 23.12 -6.29 12.94
CA ILE A 107 21.73 -6.12 13.39
C ILE A 107 21.53 -6.48 14.87
N SER A 108 22.53 -7.06 15.53
CA SER A 108 22.41 -7.61 16.89
C SER A 108 21.93 -6.61 17.94
N GLY A 109 22.29 -5.33 17.77
CA GLY A 109 21.96 -4.23 18.67
C GLY A 109 20.61 -3.55 18.38
N GLU A 110 20.01 -3.80 17.21
CA GLU A 110 18.75 -3.18 16.82
C GLU A 110 17.60 -3.65 17.69
N ARG A 111 16.71 -2.72 18.04
CA ARG A 111 15.62 -2.97 18.98
C ARG A 111 14.31 -3.19 18.26
N ALA A 112 13.63 -4.24 18.66
CA ALA A 112 12.29 -4.58 18.18
C ALA A 112 11.23 -4.26 19.24
N ILE A 113 10.08 -3.79 18.76
CA ILE A 113 8.83 -3.70 19.53
C ILE A 113 7.84 -4.60 18.80
N ILE A 114 7.60 -5.79 19.34
CA ILE A 114 6.78 -6.80 18.68
C ILE A 114 5.83 -7.46 19.67
N TYR A 115 4.64 -7.77 19.16
CA TYR A 115 3.64 -8.56 19.87
C TYR A 115 3.07 -9.64 18.96
N PHE A 116 3.28 -10.89 19.36
CA PHE A 116 2.71 -12.06 18.70
C PHE A 116 2.03 -12.93 19.75
N HIS A 117 0.75 -13.26 19.51
CA HIS A 117 -0.02 -14.11 20.40
C HIS A 117 -0.28 -15.49 19.75
N LYS A 118 0.34 -16.54 20.29
CA LYS A 118 0.13 -17.94 19.88
C LYS A 118 0.32 -18.18 18.38
N ARG A 119 1.38 -17.64 17.80
CA ARG A 119 1.73 -17.80 16.38
C ARG A 119 2.83 -18.84 16.20
N PRO A 120 2.82 -19.65 15.13
CA PRO A 120 3.97 -20.48 14.77
C PRO A 120 5.25 -19.65 14.71
N LEU A 121 6.38 -20.20 15.19
CA LEU A 121 7.67 -19.51 15.13
C LEU A 121 8.05 -19.14 13.69
N ARG A 122 7.73 -20.01 12.72
CA ARG A 122 7.89 -19.75 11.28
C ARG A 122 7.23 -18.45 10.83
N ASP A 123 6.00 -18.22 11.27
CA ASP A 123 5.26 -17.01 10.91
C ASP A 123 5.91 -15.78 11.55
N VAL A 124 6.32 -15.90 12.82
CA VAL A 124 7.03 -14.82 13.52
C VAL A 124 8.33 -14.46 12.80
N MET A 125 9.10 -15.45 12.37
CA MET A 125 10.33 -15.25 11.58
C MET A 125 10.05 -14.55 10.25
N THR A 126 8.97 -14.95 9.58
CA THR A 126 8.54 -14.36 8.30
C THR A 126 8.11 -12.90 8.46
N GLU A 127 7.31 -12.62 9.48
CA GLU A 127 6.84 -11.27 9.82
C GLU A 127 8.01 -10.37 10.21
N ILE A 128 8.96 -10.85 11.01
CA ILE A 128 10.17 -10.09 11.35
C ILE A 128 10.98 -9.79 10.09
N SER A 129 11.17 -10.76 9.19
CA SER A 129 11.81 -10.52 7.90
C SER A 129 11.08 -9.46 7.07
N GLY A 130 9.75 -9.52 7.02
CA GLY A 130 8.93 -8.58 6.26
C GLY A 130 8.93 -7.17 6.84
N LEU A 131 8.88 -7.04 8.17
CA LEU A 131 8.82 -5.75 8.86
C LEU A 131 10.16 -5.01 8.85
N TYR A 132 11.27 -5.74 8.96
CA TYR A 132 12.61 -5.17 9.10
C TYR A 132 13.47 -5.28 7.83
N GLY A 133 12.98 -5.94 6.78
CA GLY A 133 13.71 -6.09 5.53
C GLY A 133 14.91 -7.03 5.61
N TYR A 134 14.91 -7.98 6.55
CA TYR A 134 16.01 -8.93 6.75
C TYR A 134 15.73 -10.31 6.21
N HIS A 135 16.79 -11.02 5.83
CA HIS A 135 16.73 -12.40 5.35
C HIS A 135 17.38 -13.35 6.36
N TRP A 136 16.78 -14.53 6.51
CA TRP A 136 17.32 -15.60 7.34
C TRP A 136 18.43 -16.36 6.62
N LEU A 137 19.53 -16.61 7.32
CA LEU A 137 20.62 -17.44 6.83
C LEU A 137 20.51 -18.83 7.45
N VAL A 138 20.40 -19.86 6.61
CA VAL A 138 20.32 -21.23 7.11
C VAL A 138 21.71 -21.84 7.18
N LYS A 139 22.07 -22.39 8.34
CA LYS A 139 23.32 -23.14 8.56
C LYS A 139 23.04 -24.51 9.15
N GLY A 140 23.90 -25.48 8.85
CA GLY A 140 23.81 -26.85 9.36
C GLY A 140 23.11 -27.81 8.42
N LYS A 141 22.80 -29.01 8.92
CA LYS A 141 22.17 -30.10 8.16
C LYS A 141 20.69 -30.23 8.56
N LYS A 142 19.92 -30.97 7.75
CA LYS A 142 18.50 -31.26 8.02
C LYS A 142 18.32 -31.85 9.43
N GLY A 143 17.43 -31.26 10.22
CA GLY A 143 17.20 -31.63 11.63
C GLY A 143 18.07 -30.87 12.63
N GLU A 144 19.16 -30.24 12.19
CA GLU A 144 20.10 -29.47 13.01
C GLU A 144 20.27 -28.03 12.53
N TYR A 145 19.32 -27.54 11.73
CA TYR A 145 19.37 -26.18 11.20
C TYR A 145 19.47 -25.14 12.32
N ARG A 146 20.25 -24.11 12.01
CA ARG A 146 20.38 -22.86 12.76
C ARG A 146 20.06 -21.71 11.83
N TYR A 147 19.37 -20.71 12.35
CA TYR A 147 18.84 -19.58 11.60
C TYR A 147 19.41 -18.25 12.11
#